data_AF-U1YGF8-F1
#
_entry.id   AF-U1YGF8-F1
#
_cell.length_a   1.000
_cell.length_b   1.000
_cell.length_c   1.000
_cell.angle_alpha   90.00
_cell.angle_beta   90.00
_cell.angle_gamma   90.00
#
_symmetry.space_group_name_H-M   'P 1'
#
loop_
_entity.id
_entity.type
_entity.pdbx_description
1 polymer ?
#
loop_
_entity_poly.entity_id
_entity_poly.type
_entity_poly.pdbx_seq_one_letter_code
_entity_poly.pdbx_strand_id
1 'polypeptide(L)'
;MTPNYIDIYGFGSYFNDSNKFSDIDIAVIHNNRTIESCMMAISCKRTIQQFNGKFHITMLSKEAEKSFNFLTKSNARHIGRIAEGFDLASIEKIIIKIATIRPGTQFKYSPNRI
;
A
#
# COMPACT_ATOMS: atom_id res chain seq x y z
N MET A 1 2.43 23.60 -9.23
CA MET A 1 2.93 22.23 -8.98
C MET A 1 1.73 21.32 -8.81
N THR A 2 1.73 20.13 -9.42
CA THR A 2 0.69 19.12 -9.14
C THR A 2 0.92 18.53 -7.76
N PRO A 3 -0.13 18.38 -6.93
CA PRO A 3 0.05 17.88 -5.57
C PRO A 3 0.54 16.43 -5.56
N ASN A 4 1.39 16.10 -4.59
CA ASN A 4 1.87 14.74 -4.41
C ASN A 4 0.74 13.80 -3.96
N TYR A 5 0.82 12.53 -4.34
CA TYR A 5 -0.08 11.52 -3.82
C TYR A 5 0.56 10.14 -3.95
N ILE A 6 -0.07 9.19 -3.26
CA ILE A 6 0.28 7.78 -3.27
C ILE A 6 -0.95 6.98 -3.67
N ASP A 7 -0.82 6.12 -4.67
CA ASP A 7 -1.79 5.08 -4.94
C ASP A 7 -1.40 3.79 -4.22
N ILE A 8 -2.38 3.18 -3.56
CA ILE A 8 -2.22 1.93 -2.81
C ILE A 8 -2.94 0.82 -3.56
N TYR A 9 -2.20 -0.26 -3.80
CA TYR A 9 -2.72 -1.48 -4.41
C TYR A 9 -2.47 -2.68 -3.50
N GLY A 10 -3.38 -3.65 -3.53
CA GLY A 10 -3.19 -4.97 -2.93
C GLY A 10 -2.85 -5.98 -4.01
N PHE A 11 -1.89 -6.85 -3.76
CA PHE A 11 -1.50 -7.93 -4.66
C PHE A 11 -1.10 -9.17 -3.86
N GLY A 12 -0.70 -10.22 -4.56
CA GLY A 12 -0.24 -11.46 -3.95
C GLY A 12 -1.28 -12.57 -4.07
N SER A 13 -1.03 -13.64 -3.33
CA SER A 13 -1.70 -14.92 -3.50
C SER A 13 -3.22 -14.90 -3.31
N TYR A 14 -3.71 -14.00 -2.44
CA TYR A 14 -5.14 -13.75 -2.25
C TYR A 14 -5.84 -13.31 -3.55
N PHE A 15 -5.15 -12.56 -4.41
CA PHE A 15 -5.70 -12.03 -5.65
C PHE A 15 -5.49 -12.95 -6.87
N ASN A 16 -4.85 -14.11 -6.67
CA ASN A 16 -4.51 -15.05 -7.73
C ASN A 16 -5.35 -16.35 -7.69
N ASP A 17 -6.53 -16.32 -7.05
CA ASP A 17 -7.51 -17.42 -6.98
C ASP A 17 -6.96 -18.78 -6.48
N SER A 18 -5.80 -18.75 -5.81
CA SER A 18 -5.21 -19.95 -5.24
C SER A 18 -5.88 -20.23 -3.89
N ASN A 19 -6.71 -21.28 -3.82
CA ASN A 19 -7.44 -21.74 -2.62
C ASN A 19 -6.57 -22.10 -1.39
N LYS A 20 -5.27 -21.78 -1.39
CA LYS A 20 -4.28 -22.20 -0.38
C LYS A 20 -3.47 -21.08 0.24
N PHE A 21 -3.59 -19.85 -0.23
CA PHE A 21 -2.71 -18.77 0.24
C PHE A 21 -3.52 -17.50 0.53
N SER A 22 -3.36 -16.98 1.75
CA SER A 22 -4.21 -15.91 2.30
C SER A 22 -3.51 -14.56 2.37
N ASP A 23 -2.28 -14.47 1.85
CA ASP A 23 -1.43 -13.30 2.07
C ASP A 23 -1.74 -12.21 1.03
N ILE A 24 -1.93 -11.00 1.56
CA ILE A 24 -2.09 -9.75 0.81
C ILE A 24 -0.79 -8.99 1.01
N ASP A 25 -0.12 -8.67 -0.09
CA ASP A 25 1.00 -7.74 -0.13
C ASP A 25 0.51 -6.38 -0.64
N ILE A 26 1.23 -5.31 -0.31
CA ILE A 26 0.82 -3.95 -0.63
C ILE A 26 1.84 -3.30 -1.57
N ALA A 27 1.35 -2.71 -2.66
CA ALA A 27 2.16 -1.84 -3.51
C ALA A 27 1.81 -0.37 -3.25
N VAL A 28 2.84 0.41 -2.95
CA VAL A 28 2.80 1.86 -2.72
C VAL A 28 3.41 2.53 -3.94
N ILE A 29 2.55 3.17 -4.76
CA ILE A 29 2.97 3.84 -6.00
C ILE A 29 2.98 5.35 -5.78
N HIS A 30 4.16 5.96 -5.78
CA HIS A 30 4.34 7.40 -5.57
C HIS A 30 4.67 8.12 -6.89
N ASN A 31 4.42 9.42 -6.93
CA ASN A 31 4.42 10.19 -8.18
C ASN A 31 5.74 10.16 -8.96
N ASN A 32 6.86 10.43 -8.30
CA ASN A 32 8.15 10.65 -8.95
C ASN A 32 9.31 10.40 -7.97
N ARG A 33 10.55 10.62 -8.40
CA ARG A 33 11.76 10.38 -7.61
C ARG A 33 12.22 11.60 -6.79
N THR A 34 11.39 12.64 -6.63
CA THR A 34 11.77 13.79 -5.78
C THR A 34 11.79 13.37 -4.32
N ILE A 35 12.51 14.15 -3.51
CA ILE A 35 12.63 13.90 -2.07
C ILE A 35 11.25 13.93 -1.41
N GLU A 36 10.38 14.90 -1.73
CA GLU A 36 9.06 14.99 -1.10
C GLU A 36 8.20 13.75 -1.41
N SER A 37 8.18 13.31 -2.67
CA SER A 37 7.39 12.14 -3.09
C SER A 37 7.90 10.86 -2.42
N CYS A 38 9.22 10.67 -2.38
CA CYS A 38 9.83 9.52 -1.70
C CYS A 38 9.58 9.54 -0.19
N MET A 39 9.71 10.69 0.47
CA MET A 39 9.48 10.82 1.90
C MET A 39 8.02 10.56 2.27
N MET A 40 7.08 11.04 1.46
CA MET A 40 5.67 10.72 1.61
C MET A 40 5.43 9.20 1.53
N ALA A 41 6.05 8.52 0.56
CA ALA A 41 5.92 7.08 0.37
C ALA A 41 6.54 6.26 1.53
N ILE A 42 7.69 6.70 2.05
CA ILE A 42 8.33 6.10 3.22
C ILE A 42 7.45 6.25 4.47
N SER A 43 6.89 7.44 4.69
CA SER A 43 5.96 7.67 5.81
C SER A 43 4.73 6.77 5.69
N CYS A 44 4.15 6.66 4.50
CA CYS A 44 3.03 5.74 4.22
C CYS A 44 3.36 4.29 4.55
N LYS A 45 4.49 3.80 4.05
CA LYS A 45 4.97 2.45 4.34
C LYS A 45 5.08 2.21 5.85
N ARG A 46 5.76 3.10 6.56
CA ARG A 46 5.96 2.99 8.02
C ARG A 46 4.63 2.94 8.78
N THR A 47 3.70 3.83 8.44
CA THR A 47 2.40 3.87 9.11
C THR A 47 1.57 2.62 8.82
N ILE A 48 1.56 2.12 7.58
CA ILE A 48 0.88 0.84 7.26
C ILE A 48 1.48 -0.32 8.09
N GLN A 49 2.81 -0.38 8.24
CA GLN A 49 3.49 -1.40 9.05
C GLN A 49 3.09 -1.34 10.54
N GLN A 50 2.76 -0.16 11.06
CA GLN A 50 2.26 0.01 12.43
C GLN A 50 0.86 -0.61 12.63
N PHE A 51 0.01 -0.65 11.59
CA PHE A 51 -1.31 -1.32 11.67
C PHE A 51 -1.23 -2.84 11.54
N ASN A 52 -0.30 -3.34 10.72
CA ASN A 52 -0.05 -4.77 10.57
C ASN A 52 1.33 -5.04 9.95
N GLY A 53 2.30 -5.40 10.79
CA GLY A 53 3.68 -5.73 10.40
C GLY A 53 3.84 -7.04 9.63
N LYS A 54 2.76 -7.65 9.14
CA LYS A 54 2.82 -8.84 8.28
C LYS A 54 2.71 -8.51 6.78
N PHE A 55 2.35 -7.28 6.41
CA PHE A 55 2.30 -6.91 5.01
C PHE A 55 3.70 -6.74 4.44
N HIS A 56 4.02 -7.48 3.38
CA HIS A 56 5.14 -7.10 2.55
C HIS A 56 4.75 -5.87 1.73
N ILE A 57 5.59 -4.83 1.75
CA ILE A 57 5.31 -3.57 1.07
C ILE A 57 6.36 -3.31 0.01
N THR A 58 5.92 -3.35 -1.25
CA THR A 58 6.70 -2.91 -2.41
C THR A 58 6.42 -1.43 -2.64
N MET A 59 7.46 -0.62 -2.82
CA MET A 59 7.35 0.81 -3.07
C MET A 59 8.00 1.13 -4.41
N LEU A 60 7.27 1.80 -5.30
CA LEU A 60 7.74 2.15 -6.64
C LEU A 60 7.31 3.58 -6.99
N SER A 61 8.16 4.30 -7.73
CA SER A 61 7.68 5.48 -8.44
C SER A 61 6.80 5.05 -9.61
N LYS A 62 5.94 5.93 -10.11
CA LYS A 62 5.16 5.66 -11.34
C LYS A 62 6.02 5.28 -12.54
N GLU A 63 7.20 5.91 -12.67
CA GLU A 63 8.16 5.58 -13.73
C GLU A 63 8.69 4.15 -13.58
N ALA A 64 9.04 3.74 -12.36
CA ALA A 64 9.51 2.39 -12.08
C ALA A 64 8.40 1.36 -12.27
N GLU A 65 7.18 1.65 -11.80
CA GLU A 65 6.00 0.82 -12.04
C GLU A 65 5.81 0.57 -13.53
N LYS A 66 5.81 1.63 -14.36
CA LYS A 66 5.63 1.54 -15.81
C LYS A 66 6.72 0.70 -16.47
N SER A 67 7.97 0.86 -16.01
CA SER A 67 9.12 0.14 -16.54
C SER A 67 9.07 -1.35 -16.22
N PHE A 68 8.65 -1.72 -15.01
CA PHE A 68 8.53 -3.12 -14.60
C PHE A 68 7.22 -3.76 -15.05
N ASN A 69 6.20 -2.96 -15.34
CA ASN A 69 4.81 -3.35 -15.51
C ASN A 69 4.32 -4.17 -14.30
N PHE A 70 4.67 -3.71 -13.09
CA PHE A 70 4.52 -4.49 -11.87
C PHE A 70 3.05 -4.76 -11.54
N LEU A 71 2.20 -3.72 -11.60
CA LEU A 71 0.79 -3.85 -11.18
C LEU A 71 0.05 -4.87 -12.04
N THR A 72 0.25 -4.82 -13.35
CA THR A 72 -0.33 -5.78 -14.30
C THR A 72 0.18 -7.20 -14.04
N LYS A 73 1.50 -7.38 -13.93
CA LYS A 73 2.12 -8.71 -13.74
C LYS A 73 1.75 -9.37 -12.41
N SER A 74 1.51 -8.57 -11.38
CA SER A 74 1.14 -9.04 -10.05
C SER A 74 -0.37 -9.15 -9.83
N ASN A 75 -1.19 -8.85 -10.85
CA ASN A 75 -2.65 -8.75 -10.75
C ASN A 75 -3.09 -7.81 -9.60
N ALA A 76 -2.37 -6.71 -9.42
CA ALA A 76 -2.60 -5.79 -8.32
C ALA A 76 -3.94 -5.07 -8.47
N ARG A 77 -4.72 -5.00 -7.38
CA ARG A 77 -6.00 -4.31 -7.33
C ARG A 77 -5.87 -3.00 -6.58
N HIS A 78 -6.40 -1.93 -7.17
CA HIS A 78 -6.40 -0.61 -6.53
C HIS A 78 -7.29 -0.60 -5.29
N ILE A 79 -6.75 -0.17 -4.15
CA ILE A 79 -7.46 -0.08 -2.87
C ILE A 79 -7.88 1.38 -2.60
N GLY A 80 -7.00 2.33 -2.91
CA GLY A 80 -7.29 3.75 -2.76
C GLY A 80 -6.05 4.64 -2.87
N ARG A 81 -6.28 5.94 -2.63
CA ARG A 81 -5.28 7.00 -2.79
C ARG A 81 -5.12 7.79 -1.50
N ILE A 82 -3.89 8.19 -1.21
CA ILE A 82 -3.53 9.10 -0.11
C ILE A 82 -3.00 10.39 -0.75
N ALA A 83 -3.65 11.51 -0.45
CA ALA A 83 -3.27 12.83 -0.97
C ALA A 83 -2.14 13.47 -0.16
N GLU A 84 -1.52 14.50 -0.72
CA GLU A 84 -0.54 15.36 -0.06
C GLU A 84 -1.13 15.92 1.25
N GLY A 85 -0.34 15.87 2.34
CA GLY A 85 -0.79 16.24 3.68
C GLY A 85 -0.91 15.07 4.67
N PHE A 86 -0.85 13.83 4.18
CA PHE A 86 -0.68 12.58 4.96
C PHE A 86 -1.43 12.57 6.31
N ASP A 87 -2.70 12.16 6.31
CA ASP A 87 -3.44 11.93 7.55
C ASP A 87 -3.53 10.43 7.90
N LEU A 88 -3.51 10.14 9.20
CA LEU A 88 -3.65 8.77 9.70
C LEU A 88 -5.00 8.17 9.29
N ALA A 89 -6.04 9.01 9.24
CA ALA A 89 -7.40 8.61 8.88
C ALA A 89 -7.51 8.05 7.45
N SER A 90 -6.76 8.57 6.47
CA SER A 90 -6.74 8.02 5.12
C SER A 90 -6.11 6.64 5.10
N ILE A 91 -5.07 6.40 5.90
CA ILE A 91 -4.46 5.07 6.02
C ILE A 91 -5.41 4.11 6.73
N GLU A 92 -6.07 4.52 7.81
CA GLU A 92 -7.08 3.70 8.49
C GLU A 92 -8.18 3.25 7.53
N LYS A 93 -8.67 4.14 6.66
CA LYS A 93 -9.64 3.79 5.61
C LYS A 93 -9.09 2.73 4.64
N ILE A 94 -7.83 2.84 4.22
CA ILE A 94 -7.17 1.85 3.36
C ILE A 94 -7.07 0.50 4.08
N ILE A 95 -6.67 0.50 5.35
CA ILE A 95 -6.55 -0.72 6.17
C ILE A 95 -7.91 -1.39 6.36
N ILE A 96 -8.96 -0.62 6.66
CA ILE A 96 -10.33 -1.14 6.76
C ILE A 96 -10.76 -1.78 5.44
N LYS A 97 -10.49 -1.14 4.29
CA LYS A 97 -10.78 -1.75 2.98
C LYS A 97 -10.04 -3.08 2.80
N ILE A 98 -8.76 -3.16 3.17
CA ILE A 98 -8.01 -4.43 3.11
C ILE A 98 -8.65 -5.49 4.02
N ALA A 99 -9.11 -5.10 5.21
CA ALA A 99 -9.82 -6.00 6.13
C ALA A 99 -11.14 -6.53 5.56
N THR A 100 -11.88 -5.70 4.84
CA THR A 100 -13.13 -6.14 4.17
C THR A 100 -12.85 -7.09 3.01
N ILE A 101 -11.72 -6.93 2.33
CA ILE A 101 -11.26 -7.85 1.28
C ILE A 101 -10.86 -9.19 1.91
N ARG A 102 -10.21 -9.20 3.08
CA ARG A 102 -9.83 -10.42 3.81
C ARG A 102 -10.53 -10.54 5.17
N PRO A 103 -11.79 -11.05 5.19
CA PRO A 103 -12.52 -11.29 6.43
C PRO A 103 -11.72 -12.17 7.40
N GLY A 104 -11.69 -11.80 8.69
CA GLY A 104 -10.91 -12.48 9.73
C GLY A 104 -9.55 -11.88 10.04
N THR A 105 -9.11 -10.85 9.30
CA THR A 105 -7.88 -10.11 9.63
C THR A 105 -8.17 -9.01 10.64
N GLN A 106 -7.62 -9.11 11.85
CA GLN A 106 -7.67 -8.01 12.83
C GLN A 106 -6.48 -7.07 12.65
N PHE A 107 -6.77 -5.80 12.39
CA PHE A 107 -5.80 -4.73 12.34
C PHE A 107 -5.80 -3.98 13.67
N LYS A 108 -4.62 -3.76 14.26
CA LYS A 108 -4.47 -2.94 15.46
C LYS A 108 -3.31 -2.00 15.24
N TYR A 109 -3.59 -0.70 15.34
CA TYR A 109 -2.55 0.31 15.32
C TYR A 109 -1.62 0.13 16.52
N SER A 110 -0.30 0.08 16.27
CA SER A 110 0.71 0.01 17.30
C SER A 110 1.86 0.97 16.95
N PRO A 111 1.96 2.14 17.59
CA PRO A 111 2.93 3.17 17.24
C PRO A 111 4.39 2.76 17.54
N ASN A 112 4.59 1.78 18.42
CA ASN A 112 5.91 1.29 18.85
C ASN A 112 6.40 0.05 18.08
N ARG A 113 5.74 -0.29 16.97
CA ARG A 113 6.14 -1.42 16.14
C ARG A 113 7.28 -0.99 15.21
N ILE A 114 8.50 -1.37 15.56
CA ILE A 114 9.74 -1.13 14.79
C ILE A 114 10.13 -2.42 14.07
#